data_AF-F8DNZ8-F1
#
_entry.id   AF-F8DNZ8-F1
#
_cell.length_a   1.000
_cell.length_b   1.000
_cell.length_c   1.000
_cell.angle_alpha   90.00
_cell.angle_beta   90.00
_cell.angle_gamma   90.00
#
_symmetry.space_group_name_H-M   'P 1'
#
loop_
_entity.id
_entity.type
_entity.pdbx_description
1 polymer ?
#
loop_
_entity_poly.entity_id
_entity_poly.type
_entity_poly.pdbx_seq_one_letter_code
_entity_poly.pdbx_strand_id
1 'polypeptide(L)'
;MSIIPTIDQKSACKETKDYFKQFEDWQLLYDRRLISDRANPDENLSAKYELTERKAVIKAVEQIDLASAIILECRFIKKYSTQRTIEQLASHDITITVGNFYHRQKKALLMAYEFIPKSNTKIVK
;
A
#
# COMPACT_ATOMS: atom_id res chain seq x y z
N MET A 1 -11.73 -1.29 29.13
CA MET A 1 -10.30 -1.01 28.86
C MET A 1 -9.83 -1.98 27.78
N SER A 2 -9.59 -1.49 26.56
CA SER A 2 -9.07 -2.32 25.47
C SER A 2 -7.55 -2.18 25.46
N ILE A 3 -6.85 -3.22 25.90
CA ILE A 3 -5.40 -3.34 25.75
C ILE A 3 -5.17 -3.79 24.32
N ILE A 4 -5.26 -2.84 23.39
CA ILE A 4 -4.67 -3.02 22.06
C ILE A 4 -3.17 -3.21 22.33
N PRO A 5 -2.52 -4.28 21.83
CA PRO A 5 -1.08 -4.39 21.98
C PRO A 5 -0.50 -3.12 21.38
N THR A 6 0.27 -2.38 22.17
CA THR A 6 0.99 -1.19 21.71
C THR A 6 2.06 -1.66 20.73
N ILE A 7 1.65 -2.06 19.52
CA ILE A 7 2.56 -2.32 18.43
C ILE A 7 3.31 -1.01 18.27
N ASP A 8 4.62 -1.09 18.46
CA ASP A 8 5.51 0.02 18.25
C ASP A 8 5.20 0.62 16.87
N GLN A 9 4.77 1.90 16.84
CA GLN A 9 4.35 2.56 15.60
C GLN A 9 5.44 2.47 14.52
N LYS A 10 6.71 2.42 14.92
CA LYS A 10 7.83 2.24 14.01
C LYS A 10 7.82 0.83 13.39
N SER A 11 7.52 -0.20 14.17
CA SER A 11 7.33 -1.58 13.70
C SER A 11 6.13 -1.70 12.76
N ALA A 12 4.96 -1.15 13.11
CA ALA A 12 3.79 -1.11 12.23
C ALA A 12 4.07 -0.39 10.89
N CYS A 13 4.73 0.76 10.94
CA CYS A 13 5.12 1.49 9.74
C CYS A 13 6.10 0.68 8.87
N LYS A 14 7.03 -0.05 9.48
CA LYS A 14 7.99 -0.89 8.77
C LYS A 14 7.27 -2.05 8.09
N GLU A 15 6.44 -2.78 8.82
CA GLU A 15 5.67 -3.91 8.30
C GLU A 15 4.77 -3.47 7.12
N THR A 16 4.10 -2.32 7.26
CA THR A 16 3.28 -1.76 6.18
C THR A 16 4.11 -1.40 4.95
N LYS A 17 5.30 -0.81 5.12
CA LYS A 17 6.20 -0.51 4.01
C LYS A 17 6.66 -1.79 3.31
N ASP A 18 7.06 -2.79 4.08
CA ASP A 18 7.52 -4.07 3.55
C ASP A 18 6.40 -4.79 2.79
N TYR A 19 5.17 -4.76 3.33
CA TYR A 19 3.97 -5.26 2.67
C TYR A 19 3.74 -4.58 1.31
N PHE A 20 3.78 -3.25 1.23
CA PHE A 20 3.63 -2.56 -0.06
C PHE A 20 4.84 -2.72 -0.99
N LYS A 21 6.04 -2.99 -0.46
CA LYS A 21 7.22 -3.24 -1.31
C LYS A 21 7.07 -4.54 -2.11
N GLN A 22 6.51 -5.59 -1.51
CA GLN A 22 6.22 -6.85 -2.20
C GLN A 22 5.28 -6.69 -3.41
N PHE A 23 4.47 -5.61 -3.45
CA PHE A 23 3.64 -5.29 -4.62
C PHE A 23 4.45 -5.19 -5.92
N GLU A 24 5.65 -4.62 -5.85
CA GLU A 24 6.52 -4.40 -7.02
C GLU A 24 6.93 -5.71 -7.66
N ASP A 25 7.33 -6.67 -6.83
CA ASP A 25 7.71 -8.01 -7.27
C ASP A 25 6.51 -8.71 -7.94
N TRP A 26 5.33 -8.62 -7.33
CA TRP A 26 4.12 -9.23 -7.87
C TRP A 26 3.60 -8.53 -9.13
N GLN A 27 3.70 -7.20 -9.23
CA GLN A 27 3.31 -6.48 -10.43
C GLN A 27 4.18 -6.87 -11.62
N LEU A 28 5.49 -6.95 -11.39
CA LEU A 28 6.44 -7.41 -12.40
C LEU A 28 6.14 -8.84 -12.87
N LEU A 29 5.81 -9.75 -11.94
CA LEU A 29 5.42 -11.12 -12.27
C LEU A 29 4.14 -11.17 -13.11
N TYR A 30 3.14 -10.35 -12.77
CA TYR A 30 1.90 -10.24 -13.53
C TYR A 30 2.14 -9.71 -14.95
N ASP A 31 2.88 -8.61 -15.07
CA ASP A 31 3.16 -7.96 -16.36
C ASP A 31 3.96 -8.88 -17.30
N ARG A 32 4.89 -9.69 -16.75
CA ARG A 32 5.67 -10.67 -17.54
C ARG A 32 4.80 -11.73 -18.22
N ARG A 33 3.69 -12.16 -17.60
CA ARG A 33 2.78 -13.14 -18.23
C ARG A 33 1.96 -12.53 -19.37
N LEU A 34 1.63 -11.24 -19.30
CA LEU A 34 0.94 -10.56 -20.41
C LEU A 34 1.79 -10.54 -21.70
N ILE A 35 3.11 -10.65 -21.56
CA ILE A 35 4.08 -10.54 -22.66
C ILE A 35 4.64 -11.93 -23.07
N SER A 36 4.49 -12.97 -22.23
CA SER A 36 5.07 -14.29 -22.47
C SER A 36 4.17 -15.44 -21.99
N ASP A 37 3.77 -16.29 -22.94
CA ASP A 37 2.97 -17.50 -22.70
C ASP A 37 3.71 -18.59 -21.89
N ARG A 38 5.02 -18.42 -21.65
CA ARG A 38 5.84 -19.36 -20.86
C ARG A 38 5.79 -19.09 -19.35
N ALA A 39 5.10 -18.05 -18.90
CA ALA A 39 5.02 -17.71 -17.48
C ALA A 39 4.14 -18.71 -16.72
N ASN A 40 4.58 -19.12 -15.53
CA ASN A 40 3.88 -20.08 -14.68
C ASN A 40 2.45 -19.58 -14.35
N PRO A 41 1.40 -20.35 -14.69
CA PRO A 41 0.03 -19.92 -14.47
C PRO A 41 -0.33 -19.60 -13.02
N ASP A 42 0.21 -20.38 -12.07
CA ASP A 42 -0.13 -20.31 -10.65
C ASP A 42 0.54 -19.12 -9.96
N GLU A 43 1.80 -18.84 -10.30
CA GLU A 43 2.52 -17.65 -9.82
C GLU A 43 1.82 -16.36 -10.26
N ASN A 44 1.28 -16.34 -11.48
CA ASN A 44 0.54 -15.18 -11.96
C ASN A 44 -0.85 -15.04 -11.31
N LEU A 45 -1.53 -16.15 -11.02
CA LEU A 45 -2.78 -16.10 -10.26
C LEU A 45 -2.53 -15.49 -8.87
N SER A 46 -1.45 -15.94 -8.23
CA SER A 46 -1.00 -15.42 -6.93
C SER A 46 -0.64 -13.94 -7.04
N ALA A 47 0.12 -13.54 -8.06
CA ALA A 47 0.43 -12.15 -8.36
C ALA A 47 -0.84 -11.30 -8.51
N LYS A 48 -1.81 -11.74 -9.30
CA LYS A 48 -3.08 -11.05 -9.49
C LYS A 48 -3.86 -10.88 -8.18
N TYR A 49 -3.89 -11.91 -7.35
CA TYR A 49 -4.53 -11.86 -6.03
C TYR A 49 -3.86 -10.83 -5.12
N GLU A 50 -2.53 -10.90 -4.99
CA GLU A 50 -1.71 -10.01 -4.18
C GLU A 50 -1.79 -8.53 -4.63
N LEU A 51 -1.89 -8.29 -5.95
CA LEU A 51 -2.15 -6.96 -6.52
C LEU A 51 -3.52 -6.42 -6.12
N THR A 52 -4.54 -7.29 -6.12
CA THR A 52 -5.91 -6.93 -5.77
C THR A 52 -6.01 -6.60 -4.27
N GLU A 53 -5.34 -7.38 -3.43
CA GLU A 53 -5.32 -7.20 -1.98
C GLU A 53 -4.74 -5.83 -1.58
N ARG A 54 -3.59 -5.47 -2.15
CA ARG A 54 -2.93 -4.18 -1.83
C ARG A 54 -3.72 -2.98 -2.31
N LYS A 55 -4.42 -3.09 -3.45
CA LYS A 55 -5.37 -2.05 -3.89
C LYS A 55 -6.59 -1.95 -2.96
N ALA A 56 -7.06 -3.08 -2.41
CA ALA A 56 -8.16 -3.08 -1.46
C ALA A 56 -7.78 -2.35 -0.15
N VAL A 57 -6.55 -2.52 0.35
CA VAL A 57 -6.02 -1.76 1.50
C VAL A 57 -6.05 -0.26 1.23
N ILE A 58 -5.55 0.19 0.08
CA ILE A 58 -5.57 1.62 -0.30
C ILE A 58 -7.00 2.15 -0.38
N LYS A 59 -7.90 1.38 -1.01
CA LYS A 59 -9.32 1.75 -1.11
C LYS A 59 -9.98 1.86 0.26
N ALA A 60 -9.65 0.98 1.21
CA ALA A 60 -10.17 1.08 2.57
C ALA A 60 -9.67 2.34 3.28
N VAL A 61 -8.41 2.71 3.11
CA VAL A 61 -7.86 3.98 3.62
C VAL A 61 -8.53 5.18 2.95
N GLU A 62 -8.82 5.11 1.65
CA GLU A 62 -9.46 6.18 0.87
C GLU A 62 -10.85 6.54 1.41
N GLN A 63 -11.62 5.55 1.85
CA GLN A 63 -12.93 5.77 2.48
C GLN A 63 -12.84 6.57 3.80
N ILE A 64 -11.65 6.67 4.40
CA ILE A 64 -11.44 7.33 5.70
C ILE A 64 -10.66 8.64 5.55
N ASP A 65 -9.57 8.63 4.76
CA ASP A 65 -8.68 9.77 4.56
C ASP A 65 -8.08 9.71 3.15
N LEU A 66 -8.70 10.44 2.22
CA LEU A 66 -8.28 10.53 0.81
C LEU A 66 -6.80 10.91 0.66
N ALA A 67 -6.32 11.88 1.46
CA ALA A 67 -4.93 12.32 1.42
C ALA A 67 -3.96 11.16 1.72
N SER A 68 -4.27 10.34 2.73
CA SER A 68 -3.47 9.18 3.11
C SER A 68 -3.48 8.12 2.01
N ALA A 69 -4.63 7.86 1.37
CA ALA A 69 -4.71 6.93 0.24
C ALA A 69 -3.88 7.40 -0.95
N ILE A 70 -3.96 8.69 -1.32
CA ILE A 70 -3.16 9.29 -2.39
C ILE A 70 -1.66 9.16 -2.06
N ILE A 71 -1.26 9.42 -0.82
CA ILE A 71 0.14 9.24 -0.39
C ILE A 71 0.57 7.78 -0.54
N LEU A 72 -0.26 6.82 -0.12
CA LEU A 72 0.05 5.40 -0.22
C LEU A 72 0.24 4.97 -1.67
N GLU A 73 -0.72 5.34 -2.53
CA GLU A 73 -0.69 5.01 -3.94
C GLU A 73 0.52 5.67 -4.63
N CYS A 74 0.73 6.97 -4.43
CA CYS A 74 1.82 7.67 -5.09
C CYS A 74 3.20 7.18 -4.64
N ARG A 75 3.42 7.01 -3.33
CA ARG A 75 4.75 6.70 -2.80
C ARG A 75 5.11 5.23 -2.91
N PHE A 76 4.16 4.33 -2.67
CA PHE A 76 4.48 2.91 -2.53
C PHE A 76 4.06 2.08 -3.74
N ILE A 77 3.01 2.49 -4.47
CA ILE A 77 2.57 1.83 -5.70
C ILE A 77 3.25 2.46 -6.92
N LYS A 78 3.06 3.77 -7.14
CA LYS A 78 3.55 4.50 -8.32
C LYS A 78 5.01 4.97 -8.21
N LYS A 79 5.62 4.86 -7.02
CA LYS A 79 7.00 5.29 -6.70
C LYS A 79 7.32 6.74 -7.07
N TYR A 80 6.31 7.61 -7.03
CA TYR A 80 6.50 9.04 -7.28
C TYR A 80 7.40 9.65 -6.22
N SER A 81 8.20 10.64 -6.61
CA SER A 81 8.96 11.45 -5.65
C SER A 81 8.02 12.14 -4.66
N THR A 82 8.54 12.59 -3.52
CA THR A 82 7.78 13.38 -2.55
C THR A 82 7.16 14.60 -3.22
N GLN A 83 7.93 15.31 -4.04
CA GLN A 83 7.46 16.51 -4.76
C GLN A 83 6.29 16.19 -5.69
N ARG A 84 6.41 15.15 -6.52
CA ARG A 84 5.33 14.71 -7.41
C ARG A 84 4.09 14.21 -6.64
N THR A 85 4.29 13.63 -5.46
CA THR A 85 3.18 13.23 -4.59
C THR A 85 2.44 14.45 -4.02
N ILE A 86 3.17 15.50 -3.64
CA ILE A 86 2.59 16.77 -3.19
C ILE A 86 1.79 17.42 -4.32
N GLU A 87 2.32 17.43 -5.54
CA GLU A 87 1.59 17.92 -6.72
C GLU A 87 0.29 17.15 -6.97
N GLN A 88 0.32 15.82 -6.79
CA GLN A 88 -0.88 15.00 -6.93
C GLN A 88 -1.91 15.24 -5.82
N LEU A 89 -1.47 15.59 -4.62
CA LEU A 89 -2.38 15.99 -3.55
C LEU A 89 -2.99 17.37 -3.84
N ALA A 90 -2.19 18.30 -4.35
CA ALA A 90 -2.65 19.63 -4.74
C ALA A 90 -3.71 19.57 -5.87
N SER A 91 -3.62 18.62 -6.80
CA SER A 91 -4.65 18.41 -7.83
C SER A 91 -5.99 17.90 -7.29
N HIS A 92 -6.04 17.50 -6.01
CA HIS A 92 -7.25 17.12 -5.27
C HIS A 92 -7.59 18.13 -4.18
N ASP A 93 -7.15 19.38 -4.31
CA ASP A 93 -7.35 20.47 -3.34
C ASP A 93 -6.77 20.19 -1.94
N ILE A 94 -5.80 19.26 -1.84
CA ILE A 94 -5.13 18.90 -0.59
C ILE A 94 -3.73 19.53 -0.57
N THR A 95 -3.60 20.64 0.14
CA THR A 95 -2.31 21.34 0.29
C THR A 95 -1.54 20.81 1.49
N ILE A 96 -0.33 20.31 1.23
CA ILE A 96 0.62 19.88 2.27
C ILE A 96 2.02 20.42 1.97
N THR A 97 2.81 20.66 3.03
CA THR A 97 4.19 21.13 2.90
C THR A 97 5.15 19.96 2.97
N VAL A 98 6.36 20.11 2.43
CA VAL A 98 7.41 19.08 2.57
C VAL A 98 7.69 18.76 4.05
N GLY A 99 7.66 19.78 4.92
CA GLY A 99 7.87 19.61 6.36
C GLY A 99 6.82 18.74 7.05
N ASN A 100 5.54 18.82 6.63
CA ASN A 100 4.48 17.99 7.21
C ASN A 100 4.21 16.69 6.42
N PHE A 101 4.80 16.54 5.23
CA PHE A 101 4.63 15.38 4.36
C PHE A 101 4.96 14.07 5.07
N TYR A 102 6.11 13.99 5.74
CA TYR A 102 6.55 12.75 6.37
C TYR A 102 5.67 12.35 7.56
N HIS A 103 5.09 13.33 8.27
CA HIS A 103 4.08 13.07 9.30
C HIS A 103 2.80 12.48 8.69
N ARG A 104 2.34 13.03 7.56
CA ARG A 104 1.20 12.50 6.81
C ARG A 104 1.48 11.11 6.23
N GLN A 105 2.67 10.87 5.71
CA GLN A 105 3.09 9.55 5.23
C GLN A 105 3.13 8.53 6.36
N LYS A 106 3.63 8.91 7.55
CA LYS A 106 3.59 8.04 8.73
C LYS A 106 2.14 7.71 9.13
N LYS A 107 1.25 8.72 9.17
CA LYS A 107 -0.18 8.52 9.43
C LYS A 107 -0.78 7.53 8.42
N ALA A 108 -0.53 7.73 7.13
CA ALA A 108 -1.05 6.89 6.07
C ALA A 108 -0.61 5.43 6.20
N LEU A 109 0.66 5.19 6.53
CA LEU A 109 1.17 3.84 6.79
C LEU A 109 0.50 3.19 8.00
N LEU A 110 0.31 3.93 9.10
CA LEU A 110 -0.40 3.41 10.27
C LEU A 110 -1.87 3.11 9.98
N MET A 111 -2.54 3.91 9.15
CA MET A 111 -3.91 3.63 8.74
C MET A 111 -3.98 2.37 7.88
N ALA A 112 -3.08 2.22 6.91
CA ALA A 112 -3.02 1.03 6.07
C ALA A 112 -2.74 -0.24 6.89
N TYR A 113 -1.93 -0.15 7.94
CA TYR A 113 -1.60 -1.26 8.83
C TYR A 113 -2.84 -1.98 9.39
N GLU A 114 -3.88 -1.22 9.73
CA GLU A 114 -5.12 -1.79 10.29
C GLU A 114 -5.91 -2.61 9.26
N PHE A 115 -5.66 -2.41 7.97
CA PHE A 115 -6.33 -3.11 6.87
C PHE A 115 -5.47 -4.19 6.21
N ILE A 116 -4.19 -4.28 6.57
CA ILE A 116 -3.32 -5.37 6.09
C ILE A 116 -3.85 -6.69 6.67
N PRO A 117 -4.05 -7.74 5.86
CA PRO A 117 -4.42 -9.05 6.35
C PRO A 117 -3.35 -9.58 7.30
N LYS A 118 -3.65 -9.57 8.60
CA LYS A 118 -2.80 -10.16 9.64
C LYS A 118 -2.96 -11.66 9.53
N SER A 119 -1.96 -12.34 8.98
CA SER A 119 -1.89 -13.78 8.72
C SER A 119 -2.63 -14.62 9.78
N ASN A 120 -3.87 -14.98 9.48
CA ASN A 120 -4.60 -16.15 9.99
C ASN A 120 -5.89 -16.45 9.21
N THR A 121 -6.23 -15.71 8.16
CA THR A 121 -7.14 -16.23 7.14
C THR A 121 -6.33 -17.04 6.15
N LYS A 122 -6.21 -18.35 6.44
CA LYS A 122 -5.86 -19.36 5.45
C LYS A 122 -6.60 -19.03 4.16
N ILE A 123 -5.86 -18.91 3.07
CA ILE A 123 -6.41 -19.14 1.73
C ILE A 123 -7.04 -20.54 1.82
N VAL A 124 -8.37 -20.59 1.87
CA VAL A 124 -9.10 -21.86 1.77
C VAL A 124 -8.78 -22.37 0.38
N LYS A 125 -8.14 -23.54 0.34
CA LYS A 125 -7.78 -24.29 -0.87
C LYS A 125 -9.00 -24.51 -1.76
#